data_AF-A0A2M7QI88-F1
#
_entry.id   AF-A0A2M7QI88-F1
#
_cell.length_a   1.000
_cell.length_b   1.000
_cell.length_c   1.000
_cell.angle_alpha   90.00
_cell.angle_beta   90.00
_cell.angle_gamma   90.00
#
_symmetry.space_group_name_H-M   'P 1'
#
loop_
_entity.id
_entity.type
_entity.pdbx_description
1 polymer ?
#
loop_
_entity_poly.entity_id
_entity_poly.type
_entity_poly.pdbx_seq_one_letter_code
_entity_poly.pdbx_strand_id
1 'polypeptide(L)'
;MAKHNIQTKNYRPHPKNKIKEVLVNPFYYGHFKFNGELHKGIHEPLITKKLFDKVQEVIKERGRSHPQEPLNFPFTSLIKCGECGMMVSAEQHIKYYKTLNQGQQFVYYRCSKKNKLIKCSQPYITEDAIIPQLNHHIQKVSLIQL
;
A
#
# COMPACT_ATOMS: atom_id res chain seq x y z
N MET A 1 9.32 -17.91 19.83
CA MET A 1 10.47 -17.27 20.51
C MET A 1 10.17 -17.02 21.99
N ALA A 2 9.08 -16.34 22.36
CA ALA A 2 8.70 -16.15 23.78
C ALA A 2 8.49 -17.47 24.55
N LYS A 3 7.90 -18.49 23.90
CA LYS A 3 7.70 -19.84 24.48
C LYS A 3 9.00 -20.65 24.69
N HIS A 4 10.12 -20.22 24.12
CA HIS A 4 11.40 -20.95 24.16
C HIS A 4 12.52 -20.14 24.84
N ASN A 5 12.19 -19.10 25.62
CA ASN A 5 13.15 -18.24 26.34
C ASN A 5 14.27 -17.62 25.48
N ILE A 6 14.04 -17.41 24.18
CA ILE A 6 14.99 -16.73 23.30
C ILE A 6 14.82 -15.22 23.48
N GLN A 7 15.74 -14.61 24.23
CA GLN A 7 15.69 -13.21 24.64
C GLN A 7 17.00 -12.48 24.30
N THR A 8 16.92 -11.16 24.22
CA THR A 8 18.09 -10.27 24.09
C THR A 8 18.91 -10.26 25.39
N LYS A 9 20.13 -9.69 25.36
CA LYS A 9 20.99 -9.50 26.55
C LYS A 9 20.28 -8.78 27.71
N ASN A 10 19.27 -7.96 27.42
CA ASN A 10 18.49 -7.23 28.40
C ASN A 10 17.16 -7.93 28.75
N TYR A 11 17.05 -9.25 28.51
CA TYR A 11 15.86 -10.07 28.79
C TYR A 11 14.58 -9.62 28.06
N ARG A 12 14.71 -8.84 26.99
CA ARG A 12 13.58 -8.41 26.15
C ARG A 12 13.40 -9.35 24.96
N PRO A 13 12.16 -9.56 24.49
CA PRO A 13 11.92 -10.27 23.23
C PRO A 13 12.61 -9.58 22.05
N HIS A 14 13.10 -10.36 21.09
CA HIS A 14 13.66 -9.80 19.85
C HIS A 14 12.57 -9.10 19.02
N PRO A 15 12.82 -7.86 18.55
CA PRO A 15 11.91 -7.19 17.62
C PRO A 15 11.75 -8.01 16.33
N LYS A 16 10.54 -8.03 15.75
CA LYS A 16 10.25 -8.76 14.49
C LYS A 16 11.21 -8.37 13.37
N ASN A 17 11.58 -7.10 13.25
CA ASN A 17 12.54 -6.61 12.26
C ASN A 17 13.94 -7.20 12.46
N LYS A 18 14.42 -7.32 13.71
CA LYS A 18 15.72 -7.93 13.99
C LYS A 18 15.77 -9.41 13.62
N ILE A 19 14.67 -10.14 13.86
CA ILE A 19 14.56 -11.54 13.42
C ILE A 19 14.61 -11.62 11.89
N LYS A 20 13.90 -10.72 11.19
CA LYS A 20 13.94 -10.65 9.72
C LYS A 20 15.35 -10.34 9.19
N GLU A 21 16.07 -9.39 9.79
CA GLU A 21 17.45 -9.07 9.42
C GLU A 21 18.37 -10.30 9.51
N VAL A 22 18.26 -11.08 10.59
CA VAL A 22 19.01 -12.32 10.78
C VAL A 22 18.68 -13.32 9.69
N LEU A 23 17.40 -13.57 9.41
CA LEU A 23 16.98 -14.56 8.42
C LEU A 23 17.32 -14.19 6.98
N VAL A 24 17.52 -12.91 6.65
CA VAL A 24 17.86 -12.44 5.31
C VAL A 24 19.37 -12.27 5.12
N ASN A 25 20.17 -12.37 6.19
CA ASN A 25 21.61 -12.13 6.10
C ASN A 25 22.35 -13.29 5.41
N PRO A 26 23.06 -13.05 4.29
CA PRO A 26 23.85 -14.06 3.60
C PRO A 26 24.98 -14.67 4.44
N PHE A 27 25.37 -13.99 5.52
CA PHE A 27 26.45 -14.41 6.40
C PHE A 27 26.28 -15.85 6.87
N TYR A 28 25.04 -16.26 7.17
CA TYR A 28 24.78 -17.59 7.71
C TYR A 28 25.01 -18.75 6.72
N TYR A 29 25.08 -18.49 5.41
CA TYR A 29 25.48 -19.51 4.42
C TYR A 29 26.89 -19.28 3.84
N GLY A 30 27.70 -18.43 4.48
CA GLY A 30 29.10 -18.23 4.11
C GLY A 30 29.35 -17.13 3.08
N HIS A 31 28.39 -16.23 2.84
CA HIS A 31 28.59 -15.07 1.95
C HIS A 31 28.33 -13.78 2.71
N PHE A 32 28.84 -12.65 2.23
CA PHE A 32 28.54 -11.34 2.82
C PHE A 32 28.37 -10.31 1.73
N LYS A 33 27.69 -9.21 2.06
CA LYS A 33 27.51 -8.09 1.14
C LYS A 33 28.53 -7.01 1.44
N PHE A 34 29.27 -6.57 0.43
CA PHE A 34 30.18 -5.44 0.51
C PHE A 34 29.95 -4.54 -0.72
N ASN A 35 29.76 -3.24 -0.50
CA ASN A 35 29.44 -2.28 -1.55
C ASN A 35 28.27 -2.68 -2.47
N GLY A 36 27.27 -3.40 -1.93
CA GLY A 36 26.11 -3.91 -2.70
C GLY A 36 26.36 -5.22 -3.44
N GLU A 37 27.60 -5.68 -3.54
CA GLU A 37 27.99 -6.93 -4.18
C GLU A 37 28.09 -8.08 -3.18
N LEU A 38 27.91 -9.32 -3.66
CA LEU A 38 27.95 -10.53 -2.85
C LEU A 38 29.31 -11.20 -2.98
N HIS A 39 30.02 -11.36 -1.87
CA HIS A 39 31.33 -12.00 -1.82
C HIS A 39 31.28 -13.26 -0.96
N LYS A 40 32.14 -14.24 -1.28
CA LYS A 40 32.32 -15.46 -0.50
C LYS A 40 33.16 -15.16 0.74
N GLY A 41 32.66 -15.51 1.92
CA GLY A 41 33.37 -15.43 3.18
C GLY A 41 34.33 -16.62 3.38
N ILE A 42 35.30 -16.42 4.28
CA ILE A 42 36.26 -17.47 4.68
C ILE A 42 35.71 -18.27 5.88
N HIS A 43 34.66 -17.79 6.54
CA HIS A 43 34.06 -18.43 7.71
C HIS A 43 33.22 -19.66 7.36
N GLU A 44 33.11 -20.57 8.33
CA GLU A 44 32.28 -21.75 8.21
C GLU A 44 30.77 -21.37 8.16
N PRO A 45 30.02 -21.85 7.15
CA PRO A 45 28.60 -21.54 7.03
C PRO A 45 27.80 -22.26 8.13
N LEU A 46 26.92 -21.51 8.82
CA LEU A 46 26.02 -22.07 9.84
C LEU A 46 24.90 -22.92 9.23
N ILE A 47 24.46 -22.55 8.02
CA ILE A 47 23.38 -23.24 7.29
C ILE A 47 23.75 -23.42 5.83
N THR A 48 23.12 -24.39 5.18
CA THR A 48 23.29 -24.60 3.74
C THR A 48 22.57 -23.51 2.94
N LYS A 49 23.12 -23.16 1.77
CA LYS A 49 22.48 -22.23 0.83
C LYS A 49 21.05 -22.67 0.47
N LYS A 50 20.84 -23.96 0.25
CA LYS A 50 19.52 -24.54 -0.03
C LYS A 50 18.49 -24.26 1.08
N LEU A 51 18.91 -24.30 2.35
CA LEU A 51 18.01 -23.96 3.46
C LEU A 51 17.74 -22.45 3.51
N PHE A 52 18.76 -21.63 3.29
CA PHE A 52 18.62 -20.18 3.23
C PHE A 52 17.64 -19.75 2.13
N ASP A 53 17.76 -20.33 0.93
CA ASP A 53 16.89 -20.02 -0.22
C ASP A 53 15.43 -20.35 0.08
N LYS A 54 15.15 -21.52 0.68
CA LYS A 54 13.80 -21.90 1.15
C LYS A 54 13.24 -20.91 2.16
N VAL A 55 14.06 -20.41 3.08
CA VAL A 55 13.64 -19.39 4.05
C VAL A 55 13.29 -18.08 3.33
N GLN A 56 14.06 -17.67 2.33
CA GLN A 56 13.75 -16.46 1.55
C GLN A 56 12.43 -16.59 0.78
N GLU A 57 12.13 -17.77 0.23
CA GLU A 57 10.84 -18.05 -0.42
C GLU A 57 9.67 -17.85 0.55
N VAL A 58 9.73 -18.46 1.73
CA VAL A 58 8.69 -18.30 2.76
C VAL A 58 8.55 -16.85 3.22
N ILE A 59 9.66 -16.12 3.37
CA ILE A 59 9.63 -14.69 3.70
C ILE A 59 8.96 -13.89 2.58
N LYS A 60 9.24 -14.19 1.32
CA LYS A 60 8.63 -13.54 0.16
C LYS A 60 7.13 -13.81 0.07
N GLU A 61 6.71 -15.05 0.31
CA GLU A 61 5.30 -15.44 0.35
C GLU A 61 4.54 -14.71 1.46
N ARG A 62 5.08 -14.70 2.67
CA ARG A 62 4.50 -13.99 3.83
C ARG A 62 4.58 -12.47 3.71
N GLY A 63 5.57 -11.99 2.97
CA GLY A 63 5.86 -10.58 2.75
C GLY A 63 5.01 -9.93 1.66
N ARG A 64 4.11 -10.68 1.01
CA ARG A 64 3.12 -10.09 0.11
C ARG A 64 2.22 -9.13 0.91
N SER A 65 2.56 -7.84 0.87
CA SER A 65 1.54 -6.80 0.79
C SER A 65 0.51 -7.29 -0.21
N HIS A 66 -0.78 -7.27 0.14
CA HIS A 66 -1.82 -7.41 -0.87
C HIS A 66 -1.39 -6.54 -2.07
N PRO A 67 -1.30 -7.07 -3.30
CA PRO A 67 -1.37 -6.21 -4.45
C PRO A 67 -2.76 -5.59 -4.35
N GLN A 68 -2.85 -4.41 -3.72
CA GLN A 68 -3.95 -3.54 -4.04
C GLN A 68 -3.65 -3.17 -5.47
N GLU A 69 -4.41 -3.73 -6.40
CA GLU A 69 -4.49 -3.14 -7.73
C GLU A 69 -4.70 -1.65 -7.51
N PRO A 70 -3.88 -0.79 -8.14
CA PRO A 70 -4.01 0.63 -7.95
C PRO A 70 -5.45 1.01 -8.31
N LEU A 71 -6.21 1.44 -7.31
CA LEU A 71 -7.57 1.91 -7.54
C LEU A 71 -7.48 3.10 -8.48
N ASN A 72 -8.12 2.98 -9.65
CA ASN A 72 -8.12 4.05 -10.64
C ASN A 72 -9.21 5.05 -10.27
N PHE A 73 -8.81 6.24 -9.84
CA PHE A 73 -9.72 7.33 -9.50
C PHE A 73 -9.55 8.48 -10.50
N PRO A 74 -10.27 8.45 -11.65
CA PRO A 74 -10.00 9.33 -12.79
C PRO A 74 -10.08 10.82 -12.48
N PHE A 75 -10.89 11.22 -11.49
CA PHE A 75 -11.08 12.63 -11.15
C PHE A 75 -10.13 13.14 -10.05
N THR A 76 -9.33 12.27 -9.46
CA THR A 76 -8.28 12.72 -8.52
C THR A 76 -7.26 13.56 -9.28
N SER A 77 -6.76 14.63 -8.65
CA SER A 77 -5.89 15.66 -9.25
C SER A 77 -6.50 16.60 -10.31
N LEU A 78 -7.67 16.28 -10.85
CA LEU A 78 -8.38 17.14 -11.82
C LEU A 78 -9.34 18.11 -11.14
N ILE A 79 -10.00 17.67 -10.06
CA ILE A 79 -11.04 18.46 -9.39
C ILE A 79 -10.52 19.10 -8.11
N LYS A 80 -10.86 20.39 -7.93
CA LYS A 80 -10.64 21.14 -6.69
C LYS A 80 -11.98 21.45 -6.03
N CYS A 81 -11.97 21.52 -4.70
CA CYS A 81 -13.12 21.91 -3.91
C CYS A 81 -13.40 23.41 -4.11
N GLY A 82 -14.63 23.76 -4.52
CA GLY A 82 -15.04 25.16 -4.71
C GLY A 82 -15.08 26.00 -3.42
N GLU A 83 -15.25 25.37 -2.25
CA GLU A 83 -15.36 26.07 -0.97
C GLU A 83 -13.99 26.43 -0.38
N CYS A 84 -13.02 25.50 -0.39
CA CYS A 84 -11.73 25.69 0.26
C CYS A 84 -10.52 25.63 -0.68
N GLY A 85 -10.74 25.45 -1.98
CA GLY A 85 -9.69 25.39 -3.01
C GLY A 85 -8.77 24.16 -2.95
N MET A 86 -8.96 23.27 -1.97
CA MET A 86 -8.13 22.07 -1.79
C MET A 86 -8.46 20.99 -2.83
N MET A 87 -7.51 20.10 -3.08
CA MET A 87 -7.70 18.96 -3.98
C MET A 87 -8.78 18.01 -3.46
N VAL A 88 -9.56 17.45 -4.38
CA VAL A 88 -10.45 16.33 -4.14
C VAL A 88 -9.66 15.01 -4.20
N SER A 89 -9.91 14.14 -3.24
CA SER A 89 -9.39 12.77 -3.16
C SER A 89 -10.54 11.77 -3.26
N ALA A 90 -10.24 10.50 -3.53
CA ALA A 90 -11.25 9.46 -3.68
C ALA A 90 -11.02 8.31 -2.70
N GLU A 91 -12.11 7.70 -2.26
CA GLU A 91 -12.15 6.55 -1.37
C GLU A 91 -13.11 5.50 -1.96
N GLN A 92 -12.70 4.23 -2.02
CA GLN A 92 -13.55 3.12 -2.45
C GLN A 92 -14.05 2.33 -1.24
N HIS A 93 -15.35 2.12 -1.17
CA HIS A 93 -16.01 1.30 -0.15
C HIS A 93 -16.66 0.09 -0.80
N ILE A 94 -16.38 -1.11 -0.28
CA ILE A 94 -16.99 -2.35 -0.74
C ILE A 94 -18.03 -2.79 0.30
N LYS A 95 -19.30 -2.86 -0.10
CA LYS A 95 -20.39 -3.34 0.76
C LYS A 95 -20.88 -4.69 0.27
N TYR A 96 -20.82 -5.68 1.14
CA TYR A 96 -21.31 -7.02 0.84
C TYR A 96 -22.81 -7.13 1.10
N TYR A 97 -23.57 -7.57 0.10
CA TYR A 97 -25.00 -7.82 0.21
C TYR A 97 -25.26 -9.32 0.25
N LYS A 98 -25.73 -9.82 1.42
CA LYS A 98 -26.05 -11.24 1.60
C LYS A 98 -27.11 -11.74 0.62
N THR A 99 -28.04 -10.87 0.22
CA THR A 99 -29.13 -11.17 -0.73
C THR A 99 -28.61 -11.45 -2.14
N LEU A 100 -27.57 -10.73 -2.58
CA LEU A 100 -26.99 -10.83 -3.91
C LEU A 100 -25.75 -11.76 -3.93
N ASN A 101 -25.33 -12.25 -2.77
CA ASN A 101 -24.08 -13.00 -2.56
C ASN A 101 -22.86 -12.34 -3.24
N GLN A 102 -22.86 -11.00 -3.34
CA GLN A 102 -21.90 -10.21 -4.09
C GLN A 102 -21.53 -8.93 -3.33
N GLY A 103 -20.29 -8.47 -3.51
CA GLY A 103 -19.81 -7.18 -3.04
C GLY A 103 -20.09 -6.08 -4.06
N GLN A 104 -20.82 -5.04 -3.65
CA GLN A 104 -21.00 -3.83 -4.45
C GLN A 104 -19.92 -2.81 -4.08
N GLN A 105 -19.30 -2.21 -5.10
CA GLN A 105 -18.30 -1.16 -4.92
C GLN A 105 -18.96 0.22 -5.02
N PHE A 106 -18.50 1.15 -4.18
CA PHE A 106 -18.91 2.54 -4.17
C PHE A 106 -17.68 3.43 -4.13
N VAL A 107 -17.53 4.30 -5.13
CA VAL A 107 -16.44 5.28 -5.19
C VAL A 107 -16.99 6.64 -4.78
N TYR A 108 -16.39 7.21 -3.73
CA TYR A 108 -16.73 8.53 -3.23
C TYR A 108 -15.56 9.48 -3.39
N TYR A 109 -15.86 10.66 -3.90
CA TYR A 109 -14.95 11.79 -4.00
C TYR A 109 -15.24 12.76 -2.86
N ARG A 110 -14.18 13.20 -2.19
CA ARG A 110 -14.24 14.10 -1.04
C ARG A 110 -13.16 15.16 -1.12
N CYS A 111 -13.45 16.33 -0.56
CA CYS A 111 -12.39 17.27 -0.26
C CYS A 111 -11.36 16.62 0.69
N SER A 112 -10.07 16.80 0.40
CA SER A 112 -8.99 16.31 1.26
C SER A 112 -8.92 17.03 2.61
N LYS A 113 -9.54 18.22 2.74
CA LYS A 113 -9.58 19.06 3.94
C LYS A 113 -8.20 19.26 4.57
N LYS A 114 -7.15 19.34 3.74
CA LYS A 114 -5.75 19.45 4.20
C LYS A 114 -5.47 20.77 4.93
N ASN A 115 -6.11 21.86 4.52
CA ASN A 115 -5.96 23.14 5.19
C ASN A 115 -6.83 23.21 6.44
N LYS A 116 -6.19 23.26 7.61
CA LYS A 116 -6.86 23.35 8.91
C LYS A 116 -7.42 24.75 9.22
N LEU A 117 -7.02 25.78 8.48
CA LEU A 117 -7.49 27.15 8.66
C LEU A 117 -8.92 27.34 8.13
N ILE A 118 -9.33 26.54 7.16
CA ILE A 118 -10.63 26.66 6.49
C ILE A 118 -11.49 25.45 6.86
N LYS A 119 -12.63 25.69 7.52
CA LYS A 119 -13.61 24.63 7.81
C LYS A 119 -14.43 24.35 6.55
N CYS A 120 -14.09 23.29 5.82
CA CYS A 120 -14.83 22.85 4.65
C CYS A 120 -16.04 21.98 5.04
N SER A 121 -17.23 22.43 4.66
CA SER A 121 -18.52 21.77 4.87
C SER A 121 -18.99 20.91 3.69
N GLN A 122 -18.29 20.95 2.55
CA GLN A 122 -18.64 20.13 1.36
C GLN A 122 -18.88 18.65 1.70
N PRO A 123 -20.00 18.07 1.21
CA PRO A 123 -20.32 16.66 1.36
C PRO A 123 -19.46 15.80 0.42
N TYR A 124 -19.60 14.48 0.57
CA TYR A 124 -19.02 13.50 -0.32
C TYR A 124 -19.93 13.37 -1.53
N ILE A 125 -19.34 13.18 -2.70
CA ILE A 125 -20.07 13.01 -3.95
C ILE A 125 -19.67 11.68 -4.58
N THR A 126 -20.64 10.95 -5.14
CA THR A 126 -20.38 9.71 -5.86
C THR A 126 -19.89 10.01 -7.28
N GLU A 127 -19.18 9.05 -7.86
CA GLU A 127 -18.76 9.09 -9.27
C GLU A 127 -19.95 9.34 -10.23
N ASP A 128 -21.05 8.63 -10.00
CA ASP A 128 -22.29 8.74 -10.79
C ASP A 128 -22.90 10.15 -10.77
N ALA A 129 -22.64 10.93 -9.73
CA ALA A 129 -23.12 12.31 -9.63
C ALA A 129 -22.15 13.32 -10.29
N ILE A 130 -20.86 13.00 -10.38
CA ILE A 130 -19.84 13.86 -11.01
C ILE A 130 -19.92 13.78 -12.53
N ILE A 131 -20.04 12.57 -13.09
CA ILE A 131 -19.98 12.33 -14.53
C ILE A 131 -21.02 13.18 -15.32
N PRO A 132 -22.31 13.23 -14.92
CA PRO A 132 -23.30 14.04 -15.64
C PRO A 132 -22.99 15.54 -15.60
N GLN A 133 -22.49 16.04 -14.46
CA GLN A 133 -22.12 17.45 -14.32
C GLN A 133 -20.94 17.79 -15.23
N LEU A 134 -19.92 16.92 -15.25
CA LEU A 134 -18.75 17.11 -16.09
C LEU A 134 -19.11 17.06 -17.57
N ASN A 135 -19.92 16.07 -17.99
CA ASN A 135 -20.40 15.94 -19.37
C ASN A 135 -21.19 17.17 -19.81
N HIS A 136 -22.05 17.70 -18.95
CA HIS A 136 -22.79 18.93 -19.23
C HIS A 136 -21.87 20.14 -19.50
N HIS A 137 -20.76 20.24 -18.76
CA HIS A 137 -19.77 21.30 -18.98
C HIS A 137 -18.91 21.06 -20.23
N ILE A 138 -18.49 19.82 -20.48
CA ILE A 138 -17.69 19.45 -21.67
C ILE A 138 -18.49 19.73 -22.94
N GLN A 139 -19.78 19.39 -22.99
CA GLN A 139 -20.65 19.61 -24.15
C GLN A 139 -20.77 21.09 -24.56
N LYS A 140 -20.66 22.01 -23.59
CA LYS A 140 -20.68 23.46 -23.88
C LYS A 140 -19.44 23.96 -24.60
N VAL A 141 -18.31 23.25 -24.43
CA VAL A 141 -17.00 23.67 -24.92
C VAL A 141 -16.57 22.83 -26.13
N SER A 142 -17.12 21.64 -26.30
CA SER A 142 -16.91 20.82 -27.48
C SER A 142 -17.54 21.51 -28.70
N LEU A 143 -16.72 22.20 -29.48
CA LEU A 143 -17.04 22.51 -30.86
C LEU A 143 -17.26 21.18 -31.58
N ILE A 144 -18.41 21.05 -32.22
CA ILE A 144 -18.72 19.93 -33.11
C ILE A 144 -17.57 19.86 -34.13
N GLN A 145 -16.74 18.82 -34.07
CA GLN A 145 -15.87 18.49 -35.19
C GLN A 145 -16.78 17.99 -36.31
N LEU A 146 -16.78 18.77 -37.41
CA LEU A 146 -17.37 18.43 -38.70
C LEU A 146 -16.80 17.10 -39.24
#